data_AF-A0A5C3ND79-F1
#
_entry.id   AF-A0A5C3ND79-F1
#
_cell.length_a   1.000
_cell.length_b   1.000
_cell.length_c   1.000
_cell.angle_alpha   90.00
_cell.angle_beta   90.00
_cell.angle_gamma   90.00
#
_symmetry.space_group_name_H-M   'P 1'
#
loop_
_entity.id
_entity.type
_entity.pdbx_description
1 polymer ?
#
loop_
_entity_poly.entity_id
_entity_poly.type
_entity_poly.pdbx_seq_one_letter_code
_entity_poly.pdbx_strand_id
1 'polypeptide(L)'
;MAGGSPLVKYDPAIERWNAMRENAYQHFRFTPRNTIISLLGMVIVPGTILYVASQTDERWNWNGKRRGESLLSRAPEPESS
;
A
#
# COMPACT_ATOMS: atom_id res chain seq x y z
N MET A 1 -17.04 5.78 -46.33
CA MET A 1 -15.62 5.77 -45.94
C MET A 1 -14.94 4.68 -46.76
N ALA A 2 -14.06 5.05 -47.70
CA ALA A 2 -13.47 4.14 -48.68
C ALA A 2 -12.42 3.21 -48.05
N GLY A 3 -12.30 2.01 -48.62
CA GLY A 3 -11.56 0.87 -48.08
C GLY A 3 -10.04 1.02 -48.12
N GLY A 4 -9.44 0.83 -46.95
CA GLY A 4 -8.11 0.28 -46.77
C GLY A 4 -8.23 -0.86 -45.75
N SER A 5 -7.54 -1.98 -45.97
CA SER A 5 -7.48 -3.06 -44.97
C SER A 5 -7.01 -2.45 -43.64
N PRO A 6 -7.72 -2.65 -42.51
CA PRO A 6 -7.27 -2.10 -41.24
C PRO A 6 -5.89 -2.68 -40.90
N LEU A 7 -4.91 -1.80 -40.63
CA LEU A 7 -3.53 -2.17 -40.25
C LEU A 7 -3.51 -3.11 -39.03
N VAL A 8 -4.53 -3.02 -38.18
CA VAL A 8 -4.71 -3.83 -36.98
C VAL A 8 -5.95 -4.70 -37.15
N LYS A 9 -5.78 -6.00 -36.94
CA LYS A 9 -6.90 -6.94 -36.82
C LYS A 9 -7.47 -6.81 -35.41
N TYR A 10 -8.66 -6.24 -35.31
CA TYR A 10 -9.39 -6.15 -34.06
C TYR A 10 -9.95 -7.53 -33.69
N ASP A 11 -9.45 -8.10 -32.61
CA ASP A 11 -9.99 -9.33 -32.03
C ASP A 11 -11.09 -8.95 -31.02
N PRO A 12 -12.35 -9.35 -31.25
CA PRO A 12 -13.44 -9.04 -30.34
C PRO A 12 -13.22 -9.57 -28.92
N ALA A 13 -12.42 -10.63 -28.73
CA ALA A 13 -12.11 -11.13 -27.40
C ALA A 13 -11.23 -10.15 -26.62
N ILE A 14 -10.22 -9.54 -27.27
CA ILE A 14 -9.31 -8.57 -26.65
C ILE A 14 -10.06 -7.28 -26.33
N GLU A 15 -10.90 -6.81 -27.25
CA GLU A 15 -11.72 -5.61 -27.03
C GLU A 15 -12.67 -5.78 -25.86
N ARG A 16 -13.35 -6.92 -25.76
CA ARG A 16 -14.25 -7.22 -24.63
C ARG A 16 -13.50 -7.32 -23.30
N TRP A 17 -12.29 -7.87 -23.29
CA TRP A 17 -11.47 -7.92 -22.07
C TRP A 17 -11.01 -6.53 -21.62
N ASN A 18 -10.57 -5.68 -22.56
CA ASN A 18 -10.27 -4.28 -22.24
C ASN A 18 -11.51 -3.56 -21.72
N ALA A 19 -12.64 -3.67 -22.41
CA ALA A 19 -13.90 -3.06 -21.98
C ALA A 19 -14.34 -3.56 -20.59
N MET A 20 -14.17 -4.85 -20.28
CA MET A 20 -14.47 -5.39 -18.95
C MET A 20 -13.60 -4.74 -17.87
N ARG A 21 -12.28 -4.60 -18.11
CA ARG A 21 -11.34 -4.01 -17.15
C ARG A 21 -11.61 -2.52 -16.93
N GLU A 22 -11.81 -1.77 -18.02
CA GLU A 22 -12.07 -0.33 -17.95
C GLU A 22 -13.39 -0.01 -17.26
N ASN A 23 -14.43 -0.82 -17.48
CA ASN A 23 -15.75 -0.64 -16.87
C ASN A 23 -15.93 -1.46 -15.58
N ALA A 24 -14.86 -1.98 -14.98
CA ALA A 24 -14.95 -2.81 -13.77
C ALA A 24 -15.56 -2.06 -12.58
N TYR A 25 -15.28 -0.76 -12.45
CA TYR A 25 -15.81 0.08 -11.37
C TYR A 25 -17.34 0.25 -11.42
N GLN A 26 -17.93 0.23 -12.62
CA GLN A 26 -19.38 0.38 -12.81
C GLN A 26 -20.16 -0.81 -12.24
N HIS A 27 -19.53 -1.98 -12.24
CA HIS A 27 -20.12 -3.24 -11.79
C HIS A 27 -19.68 -3.61 -10.36
N PHE A 28 -18.85 -2.78 -9.72
CA PHE A 28 -18.34 -3.06 -8.38
C PHE A 28 -19.48 -2.99 -7.35
N ARG A 29 -19.45 -3.91 -6.38
CA ARG A 29 -20.40 -3.97 -5.27
C ARG A 29 -19.66 -4.24 -3.96
N PHE A 30 -20.06 -3.54 -2.91
CA PHE A 30 -19.62 -3.79 -1.54
C PHE A 30 -20.31 -5.05 -0.99
N THR A 31 -19.76 -6.21 -1.32
CA THR A 31 -20.09 -7.47 -0.66
C THR A 31 -19.28 -7.59 0.64
N PRO A 32 -19.71 -8.39 1.63
CA PRO A 32 -18.98 -8.51 2.90
C PRO A 32 -17.49 -8.81 2.72
N ARG A 33 -17.15 -9.71 1.78
CA ARG A 33 -15.76 -10.03 1.46
C ARG A 33 -15.01 -8.83 0.86
N ASN A 34 -15.57 -8.17 -0.14
CA ASN A 34 -14.91 -7.05 -0.81
C ASN A 34 -14.71 -5.86 0.14
N THR A 35 -15.71 -5.58 0.98
CA THR A 35 -15.63 -4.51 1.98
C THR A 35 -14.49 -4.74 2.96
N ILE A 36 -14.31 -5.96 3.46
CA ILE A 36 -13.20 -6.30 4.36
C ILE A 36 -11.85 -6.08 3.66
N ILE A 37 -11.71 -6.55 2.41
CA ILE A 37 -10.47 -6.39 1.65
C ILE A 37 -10.17 -4.89 1.41
N SER A 38 -11.17 -4.11 1.00
CA SER A 38 -11.03 -2.67 0.80
C SER A 38 -10.65 -1.94 2.09
N LEU A 39 -11.28 -2.28 3.21
CA LEU A 39 -10.99 -1.68 4.52
C LEU A 39 -9.57 -2.02 4.97
N LEU A 40 -9.15 -3.29 4.83
CA LEU A 40 -7.80 -3.71 5.16
C LEU A 40 -6.76 -2.98 4.31
N GLY A 41 -6.94 -2.98 2.99
CA GLY A 41 -5.96 -2.43 2.05
C GLY A 41 -5.85 -0.90 2.07
N MET A 42 -6.98 -0.20 2.26
CA MET A 42 -6.99 1.27 2.17
C MET A 42 -6.89 1.98 3.53
N VAL A 43 -7.33 1.34 4.61
CA VAL A 43 -7.38 2.00 5.92
C VAL A 43 -6.46 1.33 6.92
N ILE A 44 -6.62 0.03 7.15
CA ILE A 44 -5.91 -0.65 8.25
C ILE A 44 -4.42 -0.75 7.94
N VAL A 45 -4.03 -1.21 6.76
CA VAL A 45 -2.61 -1.36 6.40
C VAL A 45 -1.90 0.00 6.38
N PRO A 46 -2.38 1.04 5.66
CA PRO A 46 -1.73 2.34 5.68
C PRO A 46 -1.75 3.00 7.07
N GLY A 47 -2.88 2.90 7.79
CA GLY A 47 -3.03 3.47 9.13
C GLY A 47 -2.11 2.83 10.17
N THR A 48 -1.94 1.51 10.14
CA THR A 48 -1.02 0.80 11.03
C THR A 48 0.43 1.14 10.73
N ILE A 49 0.82 1.21 9.44
CA ILE A 49 2.16 1.66 9.04
C ILE A 49 2.42 3.07 9.55
N LEU A 50 1.49 4.01 9.34
CA LEU A 50 1.63 5.39 9.80
C LEU A 50 1.74 5.48 11.32
N TYR A 51 0.91 4.74 12.05
CA TYR A 51 0.93 4.72 13.51
C TYR A 51 2.28 4.20 14.03
N VAL A 52 2.75 3.05 13.52
CA VAL A 52 4.04 2.49 13.92
C VAL A 52 5.18 3.44 13.57
N ALA A 53 5.15 4.03 12.38
CA ALA A 53 6.14 5.03 11.96
C ALA A 53 6.16 6.21 12.93
N SER A 54 5.02 6.84 13.22
CA SER A 54 4.95 7.97 14.16
C SER A 54 5.44 7.63 15.57
N GLN A 55 5.23 6.39 16.00
CA GLN A 55 5.63 5.90 17.32
C GLN A 55 7.07 5.42 17.36
N THR A 56 7.75 5.25 16.23
CA THR A 56 9.15 4.79 16.16
C THR A 56 10.08 5.84 15.57
N ASP A 57 9.52 6.92 15.02
CA ASP A 57 10.25 8.03 14.47
C ASP A 57 11.20 8.62 15.50
N GLU A 58 12.46 8.81 15.09
CA GLU A 58 13.57 9.31 15.90
C GLU A 58 13.84 8.60 17.25
N ARG A 59 13.16 7.50 17.57
CA ARG A 59 13.31 6.83 18.87
C ARG A 59 14.62 6.09 19.02
N TRP A 60 15.20 5.65 17.90
CA TRP A 60 16.38 4.80 17.89
C TRP A 60 17.55 5.50 17.22
N ASN A 61 18.67 5.61 17.92
CA ASN A 61 19.92 6.12 17.37
C ASN A 61 21.03 5.07 17.56
N TRP A 62 21.48 4.55 16.43
CA TRP A 62 22.49 3.50 16.34
C TRP A 62 23.88 4.05 16.04
N ASN A 63 23.99 5.36 15.78
CA ASN A 63 25.24 5.97 15.36
C ASN A 63 26.28 5.90 16.49
N GLY A 64 27.39 5.21 16.24
CA GLY A 64 28.54 5.12 17.14
C GLY A 64 28.32 4.37 18.46
N LYS A 65 27.18 3.68 18.65
CA LYS A 65 26.84 2.98 19.89
C LYS A 65 27.73 1.76 20.16
N ARG A 66 28.18 1.60 21.40
CA ARG A 66 29.01 0.47 21.86
C ARG A 66 28.19 -0.61 22.55
N ARG A 67 28.80 -1.78 22.79
CA ARG A 67 28.17 -2.89 23.51
C ARG A 67 27.73 -2.45 24.90
N GLY A 68 26.45 -2.63 25.22
CA GLY A 68 25.86 -2.28 26.52
C GLY A 68 25.29 -0.87 26.60
N GLU A 69 25.48 -0.03 25.58
CA GLU A 69 24.88 1.31 25.54
C GLU A 69 23.44 1.26 25.02
N SER A 70 22.58 2.11 25.58
CA SER A 70 21.18 2.22 25.15
C SER A 70 21.08 2.78 23.72
N LEU A 71 20.28 2.12 22.89
CA LEU A 71 19.97 2.53 21.51
C LEU A 71 18.86 3.57 21.44
N LEU A 72 18.20 3.87 22.57
CA LEU A 72 17.20 4.93 22.63
C LEU A 72 17.86 6.28 22.42
N SER A 73 17.26 7.13 21.58
CA SER A 73 17.73 8.50 21.34
C SER A 73 17.67 9.35 22.61
N ARG A 74 16.66 9.12 23.46
CA ARG A 74 16.53 9.71 24.80
C ARG A 74 16.56 8.59 25.84
N ALA A 75 17.76 8.21 26.28
CA ALA A 75 17.93 7.22 27.33
C ALA A 75 17.44 7.78 28.69
N PRO A 76 16.74 6.99 29.51
CA PRO A 76 16.46 7.36 30.90
C PRO A 76 17.78 7.49 31.68
N GLU A 77 17.84 8.43 32.62
CA GLU A 77 19.03 8.63 33.46
C GLU A 77 19.33 7.34 34.25
N PRO A 78 20.62 6.94 34.37
CA PRO A 78 20.97 5.78 35.17
C PRO A 78 20.58 6.03 36.63
N GLU A 79 19.79 5.12 37.20
CA GLU A 79 19.43 5.14 38.62
C GLU A 79 20.72 5.15 39.47
N SER A 80 20.99 6.26 40.16
CA SER A 80 22.11 6.36 41.07
C SER A 80 21.85 5.46 42.28
N SER A 81 22.48 4.29 42.30
CA SER A 81 22.57 3.40 43.48
C SER A 81 23.94 3.55 44.15
#